data_AF-A0A7D7C460-F1
#
_entry.id   AF-A0A7D7C460-F1
#
_cell.length_a   1.000
_cell.length_b   1.000
_cell.length_c   1.000
_cell.angle_alpha   90.00
_cell.angle_beta   90.00
_cell.angle_gamma   90.00
#
_symmetry.space_group_name_H-M   'P 1'
#
loop_
_entity.id
_entity.type
_entity.pdbx_description
1 polymer ?
#
loop_
_entity_poly.entity_id
_entity_poly.type
_entity_poly.pdbx_seq_one_letter_code
_entity_poly.pdbx_strand_id
1 'polypeptide(L)'
;MDDAKAAKDTAIDEKFNNKELTETERDDAKKAAKQAADTAKEAIDAATNVEGVNTAKTEGLPKVNAEVNGAIKSNAKQDMILQQESQRSHRQL
;
A
#
# COMPACT_ATOMS: atom_id res chain seq x y z
N MET A 1 8.23 -8.91 -19.64
CA MET A 1 7.63 -7.88 -18.76
C MET A 1 6.99 -8.55 -17.54
N ASP A 2 6.34 -9.71 -17.69
CA ASP A 2 5.75 -10.47 -16.57
C ASP A 2 6.74 -10.92 -15.49
N ASP A 3 7.95 -11.35 -15.84
CA ASP A 3 8.93 -11.79 -14.82
C ASP A 3 9.33 -10.66 -13.87
N ALA A 4 9.45 -9.43 -14.38
CA ALA A 4 9.76 -8.25 -13.58
C ALA A 4 8.58 -7.82 -12.68
N LYS A 5 7.34 -8.13 -13.09
CA LYS A 5 6.15 -7.90 -12.28
C LYS A 5 6.04 -8.95 -11.19
N ALA A 6 6.24 -10.23 -11.52
CA ALA A 6 6.22 -11.34 -10.56
C ALA A 6 7.28 -11.16 -9.46
N ALA A 7 8.51 -10.79 -9.83
CA ALA A 7 9.57 -10.53 -8.84
C ALA A 7 9.24 -9.37 -7.88
N LYS A 8 8.56 -8.33 -8.37
CA LYS A 8 8.08 -7.22 -7.53
C LYS A 8 6.95 -7.66 -6.61
N ASP A 9 6.00 -8.45 -7.12
CA ASP A 9 4.90 -8.98 -6.32
C ASP A 9 5.45 -9.87 -5.18
N THR A 10 6.44 -10.74 -5.44
CA THR A 10 7.12 -11.54 -4.40
C THR A 10 7.86 -10.69 -3.37
N ALA A 11 8.63 -9.68 -3.80
CA ALA A 11 9.34 -8.79 -2.88
C ALA A 11 8.38 -7.96 -2.00
N ILE A 12 7.22 -7.60 -2.55
CA ILE A 12 6.13 -6.96 -1.79
C ILE A 12 5.58 -7.94 -0.76
N ASP A 13 5.27 -9.18 -1.15
CA ASP A 13 4.74 -10.21 -0.25
C ASP A 13 5.67 -10.48 0.94
N GLU A 14 6.97 -10.67 0.70
CA GLU A 14 7.96 -10.89 1.75
C GLU A 14 8.03 -9.73 2.75
N LYS A 15 7.87 -8.48 2.28
CA LYS A 15 7.89 -7.29 3.13
C LYS A 15 6.68 -7.19 4.06
N PHE A 16 5.52 -7.68 3.63
CA PHE A 16 4.27 -7.62 4.42
C PHE A 16 4.07 -8.82 5.34
N ASN A 17 4.69 -9.97 5.06
CA ASN A 17 4.58 -11.17 5.89
C ASN A 17 5.24 -11.02 7.28
N ASN A 18 6.14 -10.05 7.48
CA ASN A 18 6.84 -9.81 8.74
C ASN A 18 6.27 -8.64 9.56
N LYS A 19 5.08 -8.12 9.23
CA LYS A 19 4.41 -7.08 10.02
C LYS A 19 3.28 -7.69 10.86
N GLU A 20 3.05 -7.13 12.04
CA GLU A 20 1.91 -7.42 12.94
C GLU A 20 0.59 -6.85 12.36
N LEU A 21 0.26 -7.22 11.11
CA LEU A 21 -0.96 -6.83 10.41
C LEU A 21 -1.89 -8.05 10.30
N THR A 22 -3.19 -7.81 10.36
CA THR A 22 -4.20 -8.81 10.01
C THR A 22 -4.09 -9.21 8.53
N GLU A 23 -4.71 -10.32 8.13
CA GLU A 23 -4.67 -10.77 6.73
C GLU A 23 -5.26 -9.73 5.78
N THR A 24 -6.42 -9.16 6.12
CA THR A 24 -7.04 -8.07 5.37
C THR A 24 -6.13 -6.85 5.28
N GLU A 25 -5.51 -6.45 6.39
CA GLU A 25 -4.56 -5.34 6.41
C GLU A 25 -3.34 -5.57 5.53
N ARG A 26 -2.81 -6.80 5.51
CA ARG A 26 -1.71 -7.15 4.61
C ARG A 26 -2.15 -7.07 3.16
N ASP A 27 -3.30 -7.62 2.81
CA ASP A 27 -3.77 -7.68 1.43
C ASP A 27 -4.06 -6.29 0.86
N ASP A 28 -4.70 -5.42 1.64
CA ASP A 28 -4.93 -4.04 1.23
C ASP A 28 -3.63 -3.25 1.09
N ALA A 29 -2.69 -3.43 2.01
CA ALA A 29 -1.40 -2.76 1.94
C ALA A 29 -0.54 -3.26 0.75
N LYS A 30 -0.62 -4.55 0.40
CA LYS A 30 -0.01 -5.12 -0.81
C LYS A 30 -0.63 -4.52 -2.07
N LYS A 31 -1.96 -4.45 -2.12
CA LYS A 31 -2.68 -3.84 -3.25
C LYS A 31 -2.30 -2.37 -3.43
N ALA A 32 -2.25 -1.61 -2.34
CA ALA A 32 -1.80 -0.22 -2.36
C ALA A 32 -0.35 -0.08 -2.85
N ALA A 33 0.56 -0.94 -2.38
CA ALA A 33 1.95 -0.96 -2.83
C ALA A 33 2.05 -1.23 -4.34
N LYS A 34 1.29 -2.21 -4.84
CA LYS A 34 1.29 -2.56 -6.26
C LYS A 34 0.73 -1.43 -7.13
N GLN A 35 -0.41 -0.86 -6.75
CA GLN A 35 -1.01 0.25 -7.49
C GLN A 35 -0.09 1.47 -7.54
N ALA A 36 0.52 1.84 -6.41
CA ALA A 36 1.43 2.97 -6.37
C ALA A 36 2.72 2.72 -7.19
N ALA A 37 3.22 1.48 -7.20
CA ALA A 37 4.37 1.09 -8.01
C ALA A 37 4.03 1.14 -9.52
N ASP A 38 2.83 0.69 -9.90
CA ASP A 38 2.32 0.76 -11.27
C ASP A 38 2.18 2.24 -11.70
N THR A 39 1.59 3.11 -10.88
CA THR A 39 1.49 4.56 -11.16
C THR A 39 2.86 5.24 -11.25
N ALA A 40 3.82 4.90 -10.38
CA ALA A 40 5.17 5.44 -10.46
C ALA A 40 5.86 5.02 -11.77
N LYS A 41 5.62 3.80 -12.23
CA LYS A 41 6.13 3.31 -13.52
C LYS A 41 5.48 4.06 -14.69
N GLU A 42 4.17 4.24 -14.68
CA GLU A 42 3.46 5.01 -15.71
C GLU A 42 3.97 6.45 -15.78
N ALA A 43 4.24 7.09 -14.64
CA ALA A 43 4.81 8.44 -14.61
C ALA A 43 6.23 8.51 -15.22
N ILE A 44 7.05 7.47 -15.03
CA ILE A 44 8.37 7.36 -15.67
C ILE A 44 8.21 7.13 -17.17
N ASP A 45 7.31 6.24 -17.58
CA ASP A 45 7.07 5.91 -18.99
C ASP A 45 6.47 7.09 -19.78
N ALA A 46 5.68 7.95 -19.12
CA ALA A 46 5.09 9.16 -19.70
C ALA A 46 6.04 10.37 -19.77
N ALA A 47 7.17 10.34 -19.06
CA ALA A 47 8.11 11.45 -19.04
C ALA A 47 8.82 11.61 -20.41
N THR A 48 8.75 12.80 -21.00
CA THR A 48 9.30 13.08 -22.33
C THR A 48 10.73 13.63 -22.31
N ASN A 49 11.27 13.94 -21.12
CA ASN A 49 12.62 14.48 -20.94
C ASN A 49 13.25 13.99 -19.63
N VAL A 50 14.56 14.26 -19.48
CA VAL A 50 15.35 13.82 -18.33
C VAL A 50 14.86 14.42 -17.01
N GLU A 51 14.41 15.68 -17.02
CA GLU A 51 13.86 16.32 -15.83
C GLU A 51 12.60 15.62 -15.33
N GLY A 52 11.66 15.29 -16.22
CA GLY A 52 10.45 14.54 -15.88
C GLY A 52 10.76 13.15 -15.32
N VAL A 53 11.73 12.44 -15.90
CA VAL A 53 12.20 11.15 -15.36
C VAL A 53 12.78 11.31 -13.96
N ASN A 54 13.58 12.35 -13.73
CA ASN A 54 14.17 12.61 -12.41
C ASN A 54 13.11 12.97 -11.36
N THR A 55 12.11 13.77 -11.72
CA THR A 55 10.95 14.08 -10.86
C THR A 55 10.17 12.81 -10.54
N ALA A 56 9.81 12.00 -11.54
CA ALA A 56 9.05 10.77 -11.34
C ALA A 56 9.80 9.77 -10.43
N LYS A 57 11.12 9.65 -10.57
CA LYS A 57 11.96 8.83 -9.67
C LYS A 57 11.98 9.37 -8.24
N THR A 58 12.13 10.69 -8.09
CA THR A 58 12.23 11.33 -6.77
C THR A 58 10.92 11.26 -6.01
N GLU A 59 9.79 11.44 -6.69
CA GLU A 59 8.46 11.43 -6.08
C GLU A 59 7.85 10.03 -5.96
N GLY A 60 8.25 9.08 -6.80
CA GLY A 60 7.65 7.75 -6.87
C GLY A 60 7.75 6.96 -5.57
N LEU A 61 8.94 6.92 -4.95
CA LEU A 61 9.15 6.19 -3.70
C LEU A 61 8.37 6.81 -2.51
N PRO A 62 8.39 8.14 -2.28
CA PRO A 62 7.53 8.78 -1.29
C PRO A 62 6.05 8.47 -1.48
N LYS A 63 5.53 8.51 -2.71
CA LYS A 63 4.13 8.19 -3.02
C LYS A 63 3.79 6.75 -2.66
N VAL A 64 4.61 5.77 -3.07
CA VAL A 64 4.43 4.35 -2.70
C VAL A 64 4.36 4.18 -1.18
N ASN A 65 5.27 4.81 -0.44
CA ASN A 65 5.26 4.71 1.01
C ASN A 65 4.03 5.38 1.65
N ALA A 66 3.57 6.51 1.10
CA ALA A 66 2.39 7.21 1.58
C ALA A 66 1.12 6.37 1.39
N GLU A 67 0.91 5.78 0.21
CA GLU A 67 -0.26 4.95 -0.09
C GLU A 67 -0.32 3.71 0.81
N VAL A 68 0.80 3.00 0.96
CA VAL A 68 0.90 1.82 1.83
C VAL A 68 0.60 2.17 3.28
N ASN A 69 1.19 3.25 3.80
CA ASN A 69 0.95 3.67 5.18
C ASN A 69 -0.48 4.20 5.38
N GLY A 70 -1.06 4.80 4.34
CA GLY A 70 -2.47 5.21 4.31
C GLY A 70 -3.41 4.03 4.44
N ALA A 71 -3.18 2.96 3.67
CA ALA A 71 -3.97 1.72 3.74
C ALA A 71 -3.91 1.09 5.14
N ILE A 72 -2.71 0.89 5.68
CA ILE A 72 -2.53 0.35 7.04
C ILE A 72 -3.24 1.21 8.09
N LYS A 73 -3.07 2.53 8.02
CA LYS A 73 -3.69 3.46 8.98
C LYS A 73 -5.21 3.47 8.87
N SER A 74 -5.75 3.36 7.65
CA SER A 74 -7.20 3.29 7.41
C SER A 74 -7.78 2.04 8.08
N ASN A 75 -7.15 0.89 7.87
CA ASN A 75 -7.64 -0.38 8.40
C ASN A 75 -7.53 -0.43 9.92
N ALA A 76 -6.41 0.02 10.50
CA ALA A 76 -6.27 0.14 11.95
C ALA A 76 -7.37 1.03 12.59
N LYS A 77 -7.80 2.09 11.89
CA LYS A 77 -8.93 2.91 12.33
C LYS A 77 -10.26 2.17 12.23
N GLN A 78 -10.49 1.42 11.15
CA GLN A 78 -11.70 0.62 10.98
C GLN A 78 -11.81 -0.47 12.04
N ASP A 79 -10.71 -1.17 12.33
CA ASP A 79 -10.66 -2.20 13.37
C ASP A 79 -10.99 -1.62 14.75
N MET A 80 -10.47 -0.44 15.08
CA MET A 80 -10.83 0.27 16.32
C MET A 80 -12.31 0.64 16.38
N ILE A 81 -12.91 1.06 15.26
CA ILE A 81 -14.34 1.40 15.19
C ILE A 81 -15.19 0.14 15.41
N LEU A 82 -14.88 -0.96 14.71
CA LEU A 82 -15.56 -2.24 14.87
C LEU A 82 -15.46 -2.78 16.30
N GLN A 83 -14.28 -2.66 16.93
CA GLN A 83 -14.07 -3.03 18.33
C GLN A 83 -14.93 -2.18 19.27
N GLN A 84 -15.03 -0.88 19.01
CA GLN A 84 -15.85 0.04 19.82
C GLN A 84 -17.35 -0.27 19.67
N GLU A 85 -17.82 -0.60 18.47
CA GLU A 85 -19.21 -0.98 18.19
C GLU A 85 -19.59 -2.27 18.92
N SER A 86 -18.74 -3.31 18.84
CA SER A 86 -18.90 -4.57 19.59
C SER A 86 -19.00 -4.34 21.10
N GLN A 87 -18.18 -3.45 21.66
CA GLN A 87 -18.24 -3.08 23.08
C GLN A 87 -19.48 -2.27 23.46
N ARG A 88 -20.03 -1.46 22.56
CA ARG A 88 -21.29 -0.75 22.79
C ARG A 88 -22.46 -1.72 22.83
N SER A 89 -22.52 -2.70 21.92
CA SER A 89 -23.55 -3.73 21.91
C SER A 89 -23.56 -4.59 23.17
N HIS A 90 -22.39 -4.93 23.73
CA HIS A 90 -22.30 -5.69 24.99
C HIS A 90 -22.75 -4.93 26.24
N ARG A 91 -22.79 -3.59 26.21
CA ARG A 91 -23.20 -2.76 27.37
C ARG A 91 -24.70 -2.43 27.39
N GLN A 92 -25.46 -2.84 26.38
CA GLN A 92 -26.89 -2.55 26.25
C GLN A 92 -27.81 -3.73 26.60
N LEU A 93 -27.26 -4.80 27.18
CA LEU A 93 -27.98 -5.94 27.75
C LEU A 93 -27.86 -5.92 29.29
#